data_AF-A0A9D8AF28-F1
#
_entry.id   AF-A0A9D8AF28-F1
#
_cell.length_a   1.000
_cell.length_b   1.000
_cell.length_c   1.000
_cell.angle_alpha   90.00
_cell.angle_beta   90.00
_cell.angle_gamma   90.00
#
_symmetry.space_group_name_H-M   'P 1'
#
loop_
_entity.id
_entity.type
_entity.pdbx_description
1 polymer ?
#
loop_
_entity_poly.entity_id
_entity_poly.type
_entity_poly.pdbx_seq_one_letter_code
_entity_poly.pdbx_strand_id
1 'polypeptide(L)'
;MQFLTIDYWFNMNAGMLHPPVQNLLIFFIIILFGSIFLFNNFKIIKYKDYPRSFWANLYSYSITNTIIGFLLLFFTYERVTLLSARFWFLLWLGYIICYPRYRFKLIDKGIEKREGAKKEAEFKKYIP
;
A
#
# COMPACT_ATOMS: atom_id res chain seq x y z
N MET A 1 24.62 2.90 18.62
CA MET A 1 23.40 2.73 17.78
C MET A 1 23.81 2.79 16.31
N GLN A 2 23.89 1.65 15.63
CA GLN A 2 24.36 1.50 14.23
C GLN A 2 23.18 1.25 13.24
N PHE A 3 22.01 1.86 13.47
CA PHE A 3 20.81 1.59 12.66
C PHE A 3 20.67 2.49 11.42
N LEU A 4 21.40 3.61 11.37
CA LEU A 4 21.32 4.62 10.30
C LEU A 4 22.52 4.58 9.34
N THR A 5 23.46 3.65 9.53
CA THR A 5 24.61 3.48 8.64
C THR A 5 24.16 2.80 7.35
N ILE A 6 24.60 3.34 6.21
CA ILE A 6 24.38 2.76 4.87
C ILE A 6 24.84 1.29 4.83
N ASP A 7 25.96 0.98 5.49
CA ASP A 7 26.48 -0.38 5.62
C ASP A 7 25.49 -1.34 6.30
N TYR A 8 24.62 -0.87 7.19
CA TYR A 8 23.62 -1.73 7.82
C TYR A 8 22.52 -2.16 6.85
N TRP A 9 22.18 -1.29 5.88
CA TRP A 9 21.08 -1.49 4.93
C TRP A 9 21.53 -2.16 3.63
N PHE A 10 22.75 -1.88 3.18
CA PHE A 10 23.31 -2.34 1.91
C PHE A 10 24.26 -3.55 2.05
N ASN A 11 24.38 -4.13 3.24
CA ASN A 11 25.14 -5.37 3.42
C ASN A 11 24.40 -6.56 2.78
N MET A 12 25.03 -7.19 1.79
CA MET A 12 24.51 -8.37 1.08
C MET A 12 24.44 -9.61 1.98
N ASN A 13 25.33 -9.73 2.97
CA ASN A 13 25.30 -10.80 3.97
C ASN A 13 24.70 -10.28 5.27
N ALA A 14 23.49 -9.72 5.16
CA ALA A 14 22.74 -9.30 6.32
C ALA A 14 22.39 -10.54 7.16
N GLY A 15 23.06 -10.71 8.30
CA GLY A 15 22.62 -11.62 9.34
C GLY A 15 21.20 -11.27 9.83
N MET A 16 20.67 -12.11 10.72
CA MET A 16 19.31 -12.00 11.27
C MET A 16 18.94 -10.54 11.60
N LEU A 17 17.74 -10.12 11.21
CA LEU A 17 17.26 -8.77 11.54
C LEU A 17 17.26 -8.57 13.05
N HIS A 18 17.56 -7.35 13.48
CA HIS A 18 17.51 -7.02 14.89
C HIS A 18 16.08 -7.26 15.41
N PRO A 19 15.88 -7.99 16.52
CA PRO A 19 14.55 -8.40 17.00
C PRO A 19 13.47 -7.30 17.04
N PRO A 20 13.73 -6.06 17.50
CA PRO A 20 12.75 -4.97 17.45
C PRO A 20 12.31 -4.59 16.03
N VAL A 21 13.22 -4.58 15.05
CA VAL A 21 12.88 -4.23 13.66
C VAL A 21 12.04 -5.33 13.03
N GLN A 22 12.39 -6.59 13.30
CA GLN A 22 11.61 -7.74 12.85
C GLN A 22 10.19 -7.73 13.44
N ASN A 23 10.05 -7.47 14.74
CA ASN A 23 8.73 -7.40 15.38
C ASN A 23 7.88 -6.25 14.81
N LEU A 24 8.48 -5.09 14.54
CA LEU A 24 7.79 -3.95 13.93
C LEU A 24 7.30 -4.29 12.51
N LEU A 25 8.12 -4.95 11.70
CA LEU A 25 7.74 -5.41 10.36
C LEU A 25 6.59 -6.43 10.41
N ILE A 26 6.67 -7.41 11.30
CA ILE A 26 5.60 -8.40 11.49
C ILE A 26 4.30 -7.71 11.91
N PHE A 27 4.37 -6.80 12.89
CA PHE A 27 3.21 -6.02 13.34
C PHE A 27 2.60 -5.19 12.20
N PHE A 28 3.44 -4.54 11.39
CA PHE A 28 2.99 -3.78 10.23
C PHE A 28 2.30 -4.66 9.18
N ILE A 29 2.83 -5.86 8.91
CA ILE A 29 2.20 -6.82 7.99
C ILE A 29 0.87 -7.34 8.54
N ILE A 30 0.76 -7.57 9.85
CA ILE A 30 -0.51 -7.94 10.49
C ILE A 30 -1.55 -6.82 10.32
N ILE A 31 -1.16 -5.56 10.50
CA ILE A 31 -2.05 -4.41 10.25
C ILE A 31 -2.48 -4.38 8.77
N LEU A 32 -1.55 -4.55 7.84
CA LEU A 32 -1.87 -4.60 6.41
C LEU A 32 -2.84 -5.74 6.09
N PHE A 33 -2.63 -6.92 6.67
CA PHE A 33 -3.53 -8.06 6.52
C PHE A 33 -4.92 -7.78 7.11
N GLY A 34 -5.00 -7.20 8.31
CA GLY A 34 -6.27 -6.76 8.92
C GLY A 34 -7.01 -5.73 8.06
N SER A 35 -6.27 -4.82 7.42
CA SER A 35 -6.85 -3.81 6.52
C SER A 35 -7.53 -4.42 5.29
N ILE A 36 -7.12 -5.61 4.84
CA ILE A 36 -7.77 -6.33 3.73
C ILE A 36 -9.23 -6.64 4.09
N PHE A 37 -9.49 -7.12 5.31
CA PHE A 37 -10.85 -7.42 5.77
C PHE A 37 -11.70 -6.15 5.86
N LEU A 38 -11.14 -5.08 6.43
CA LEU A 38 -11.83 -3.79 6.53
C LEU A 38 -12.20 -3.26 5.13
N PHE A 39 -11.24 -3.20 4.20
CA PHE A 39 -11.47 -2.68 2.85
C PHE A 39 -12.36 -3.60 2.00
N ASN A 40 -12.34 -4.91 2.23
CA ASN A 40 -13.28 -5.83 1.57
C ASN A 40 -14.73 -5.53 1.97
N ASN A 41 -14.98 -5.29 3.26
CA ASN A 41 -16.31 -4.92 3.76
C ASN A 41 -16.73 -3.53 3.20
N PHE A 42 -15.84 -2.54 3.23
CA PHE A 42 -16.13 -1.21 2.70
C PHE A 42 -16.30 -1.17 1.18
N LYS A 43 -15.70 -2.10 0.43
CA LYS A 43 -15.93 -2.26 -1.02
C LYS A 43 -17.36 -2.71 -1.34
N ILE A 44 -18.00 -3.44 -0.43
CA ILE A 44 -19.36 -3.99 -0.58
C ILE A 44 -20.40 -2.95 -0.17
N ILE A 45 -20.14 -2.21 0.90
CA ILE A 45 -21.04 -1.18 1.41
C ILE A 45 -20.89 0.08 0.54
N LYS A 46 -21.97 0.53 -0.10
CA LYS A 46 -22.00 1.80 -0.84
C LYS A 46 -21.92 2.98 0.15
N TYR A 47 -20.71 3.36 0.53
CA TYR A 47 -20.49 4.65 1.19
C TYR A 47 -20.68 5.79 0.21
N LYS A 48 -21.43 6.81 0.63
CA LYS A 48 -21.86 7.95 -0.20
C LYS A 48 -20.68 8.85 -0.59
N ASP A 49 -19.64 8.88 0.23
CA ASP A 49 -18.55 9.86 0.15
C ASP A 49 -17.39 9.42 -0.77
N TYR A 50 -17.18 8.11 -0.96
CA TYR A 50 -16.09 7.60 -1.78
C TYR A 50 -16.56 6.59 -2.82
N PRO A 51 -16.06 6.67 -4.06
CA PRO A 51 -16.46 5.75 -5.11
C PRO A 51 -15.98 4.34 -4.77
N ARG A 52 -16.74 3.32 -5.20
CA ARG A 52 -16.35 1.90 -5.05
C ARG A 52 -14.95 1.60 -5.58
N SER A 53 -14.50 2.34 -6.61
CA SER A 53 -13.15 2.24 -7.16
C SER A 53 -12.07 2.61 -6.15
N PHE A 54 -12.32 3.57 -5.25
CA PHE A 54 -11.38 3.96 -4.20
C PHE A 54 -11.13 2.79 -3.23
N TRP A 55 -12.19 2.20 -2.69
CA TRP A 55 -12.10 1.05 -1.80
C TRP A 55 -11.51 -0.18 -2.48
N ALA A 56 -11.84 -0.41 -3.75
CA ALA A 56 -11.23 -1.50 -4.53
C ALA A 56 -9.72 -1.29 -4.75
N ASN A 57 -9.28 -0.05 -4.96
CA ASN A 57 -7.86 0.28 -5.07
C ASN A 57 -7.12 0.09 -3.75
N LEU A 58 -7.70 0.54 -2.63
CA LEU A 58 -7.14 0.32 -1.29
C LEU A 58 -7.06 -1.17 -0.95
N TYR A 59 -8.10 -1.94 -1.26
CA TYR A 59 -8.11 -3.39 -1.09
C TYR A 59 -6.98 -4.07 -1.90
N SER A 60 -6.86 -3.75 -3.19
CA SER A 60 -5.80 -4.28 -4.05
C SER A 60 -4.42 -3.88 -3.52
N TYR A 61 -4.27 -2.64 -3.08
CA TYR A 61 -3.03 -2.12 -2.53
C TYR A 61 -2.63 -2.85 -1.24
N SER A 62 -3.56 -3.07 -0.31
CA SER A 62 -3.30 -3.84 0.91
C SER A 62 -2.92 -5.29 0.59
N ILE A 63 -3.60 -5.95 -0.33
CA ILE A 63 -3.25 -7.33 -0.73
C ILE A 63 -1.82 -7.38 -1.29
N THR A 64 -1.51 -6.53 -2.27
CA THR A 64 -0.19 -6.53 -2.92
C THR A 64 0.91 -6.29 -1.89
N ASN A 65 0.73 -5.32 -0.98
CA ASN A 65 1.73 -5.04 0.05
C ASN A 65 1.83 -6.14 1.10
N THR A 66 0.72 -6.78 1.48
CA THR A 66 0.76 -7.92 2.38
C THR A 66 1.53 -9.09 1.76
N ILE A 67 1.25 -9.43 0.49
CA ILE A 67 1.98 -10.48 -0.23
C ILE A 67 3.47 -10.16 -0.32
N ILE A 68 3.83 -8.93 -0.72
CA ILE A 68 5.23 -8.51 -0.80
C ILE A 68 5.89 -8.56 0.59
N GLY A 69 5.23 -8.06 1.63
CA GLY A 69 5.75 -8.09 2.99
C GLY A 69 6.01 -9.51 3.50
N PHE A 70 5.09 -10.44 3.24
CA PHE A 70 5.27 -11.86 3.55
C PHE A 70 6.43 -12.47 2.76
N LEU A 71 6.55 -12.18 1.46
CA LEU A 71 7.67 -12.67 0.65
C LEU A 71 9.01 -12.16 1.17
N LEU A 72 9.11 -10.89 1.54
CA LEU A 72 10.33 -10.32 2.11
C LEU A 72 10.69 -10.95 3.46
N LEU A 73 9.70 -11.17 4.34
CA LEU A 73 9.92 -11.90 5.59
C LEU A 73 10.35 -13.35 5.33
N PHE A 74 9.74 -14.01 4.36
CA PHE A 74 10.07 -15.39 4.00
C PHE A 74 11.50 -15.50 3.49
N PHE A 75 11.93 -14.64 2.56
CA PHE A 75 13.30 -14.65 2.06
C PHE A 75 14.33 -14.28 3.13
N THR A 76 13.94 -13.42 4.08
CA THR A 76 14.75 -13.11 5.25
C THR A 76 14.94 -14.34 6.15
N TYR A 77 13.87 -15.10 6.38
CA TYR A 77 13.90 -16.32 7.18
C TYR A 77 14.76 -17.40 6.52
N GLU A 78 14.58 -17.61 5.21
CA GLU A 78 15.37 -18.55 4.39
C GLU A 78 16.81 -18.08 4.12
N ARG A 79 17.20 -16.88 4.57
CA ARG A 79 18.54 -16.28 4.39
C ARG A 79 19.04 -16.33 2.94
N VAL A 80 18.15 -16.12 1.97
CA VAL A 80 18.52 -16.07 0.55
C VAL A 80 19.41 -14.87 0.30
N THR A 81 20.67 -15.07 -0.11
CA THR A 81 21.74 -14.04 -0.08
C THR A 81 21.34 -12.70 -0.70
N LEU A 82 20.65 -12.70 -1.85
CA LEU A 82 20.27 -11.47 -2.54
C LEU A 82 18.88 -10.93 -2.15
N LEU A 83 17.93 -11.82 -1.85
CA LEU A 83 16.53 -11.47 -1.56
C LEU A 83 16.26 -11.20 -0.07
N SER A 84 17.14 -11.65 0.82
CA SER A 84 17.12 -11.34 2.27
C SER A 84 17.74 -10.00 2.61
N ALA A 85 18.37 -9.34 1.63
CA ALA A 85 19.07 -8.10 1.86
C ALA A 85 18.11 -7.00 2.33
N ARG A 86 18.52 -6.28 3.38
CA ARG A 86 17.68 -5.31 4.10
C ARG A 86 17.23 -4.14 3.23
N PHE A 87 17.92 -3.86 2.14
CA PHE A 87 17.56 -2.80 1.19
C PHE A 87 16.17 -3.00 0.58
N TRP A 88 15.70 -4.24 0.42
CA TRP A 88 14.38 -4.51 -0.13
C TRP A 88 13.26 -3.94 0.74
N PHE A 89 13.44 -3.94 2.07
CA PHE A 89 12.48 -3.32 2.98
C PHE A 89 12.43 -1.79 2.81
N LEU A 90 13.57 -1.14 2.57
CA LEU A 90 13.61 0.29 2.30
C LEU A 90 12.94 0.64 0.96
N LEU A 91 13.23 -0.13 -0.09
CA LEU A 91 12.58 0.06 -1.39
C LEU A 91 11.08 -0.16 -1.29
N TRP A 92 10.66 -1.19 -0.55
CA TRP A 92 9.25 -1.48 -0.32
C TRP A 92 8.56 -0.37 0.48
N LEU A 93 9.18 0.14 1.55
CA LEU A 93 8.67 1.29 2.30
C LEU A 93 8.59 2.55 1.42
N GLY A 94 9.60 2.80 0.59
CA GLY A 94 9.59 3.90 -0.38
C GLY A 94 8.44 3.78 -1.38
N TYR A 95 8.20 2.57 -1.89
CA TYR A 95 7.05 2.27 -2.75
C TYR A 95 5.73 2.53 -2.02
N ILE A 96 5.59 2.07 -0.77
CA ILE A 96 4.38 2.27 0.04
C ILE A 96 4.07 3.76 0.25
N ILE A 97 5.08 4.61 0.36
CA ILE A 97 4.89 6.04 0.61
C ILE A 97 4.59 6.79 -0.68
N CYS A 98 5.27 6.45 -1.78
CA CYS A 98 5.18 7.19 -3.04
C CYS A 98 3.96 6.79 -3.89
N TYR A 99 3.67 5.48 -3.98
CA TYR A 99 2.62 4.96 -4.86
C TYR A 99 1.20 5.46 -4.55
N PRO A 100 0.71 5.46 -3.29
CA PRO A 100 -0.64 5.91 -2.99
C PRO A 100 -0.88 7.38 -3.33
N ARG A 101 0.13 8.25 -3.20
CA ARG A 101 0.00 9.69 -3.52
C ARG A 101 -0.42 9.93 -4.97
N TYR A 102 0.10 9.14 -5.90
CA TYR A 102 -0.26 9.25 -7.31
C TYR A 102 -1.66 8.68 -7.58
N ARG A 103 -2.00 7.54 -6.95
CA ARG A 103 -3.30 6.88 -7.13
C ARG A 103 -4.45 7.71 -6.56
N PHE A 104 -4.28 8.33 -5.39
CA PHE A 104 -5.32 9.16 -4.78
C PHE A 104 -5.62 10.41 -5.61
N LYS A 105 -4.60 11.12 -6.11
CA LYS A 105 -4.78 12.28 -7.01
C LYS A 105 -5.58 11.95 -8.28
N LEU A 106 -5.42 10.74 -8.83
CA LEU A 106 -6.18 10.30 -10.01
C LEU A 106 -7.65 10.02 -9.68
N ILE A 107 -7.92 9.51 -8.49
CA ILE A 107 -9.29 9.21 -8.04
C ILE A 107 -10.05 10.52 -7.82
N ASP A 108 -9.44 11.51 -7.15
CA ASP A 108 -10.07 12.81 -6.88
C ASP A 108 -10.48 13.53 -8.17
N LYS A 109 -9.56 13.61 -9.15
CA LYS A 109 -9.86 14.15 -10.49
C LYS A 109 -10.99 13.41 -11.20
N GLY A 110 -11.07 12.10 -10.99
CA GLY A 110 -12.14 11.27 -11.54
C GLY A 110 -13.50 11.55 -10.90
N ILE A 111 -13.53 11.86 -9.61
CA ILE A 111 -14.75 12.24 -8.88
C ILE A 111 -15.25 13.60 -9.38
N GLU A 112 -14.38 14.61 -9.43
CA GLU A 112 -14.72 15.97 -9.92
C GLU A 112 -15.31 15.93 -11.33
N LYS A 113 -14.69 15.18 -12.25
CA LYS A 113 -15.20 15.03 -13.62
C LYS A 113 -16.58 14.38 -13.66
N ARG A 114 -16.87 13.44 -12.76
CA ARG A 114 -18.17 12.77 -12.67
C ARG A 114 -19.24 13.70 -12.14
N GLU A 115 -18.91 14.56 -11.18
CA GLU A 115 -19.83 15.57 -10.66
C GLU A 115 -20.12 16.66 -11.69
N GLY A 116 -19.09 17.12 -12.43
CA GLY A 116 -19.26 18.04 -13.55
C GLY A 116 -20.18 17.47 -14.63
N ALA A 117 -19.96 16.22 -15.04
CA ALA A 117 -20.81 15.55 -16.04
C ALA A 117 -22.27 15.38 -15.57
N LYS A 118 -22.51 15.16 -14.27
CA LYS A 118 -23.88 15.11 -13.72
C LYS A 118 -24.56 16.48 -13.80
N LYS A 119 -23.85 17.55 -13.44
CA LYS A 119 -24.37 18.93 -13.54
C LYS A 119 -24.64 19.32 -14.99
N GLU A 120 -23.76 18.96 -15.92
CA GLU A 120 -23.99 19.19 -17.36
C GLU A 120 -25.17 18.38 -17.90
N ALA A 121 -25.34 17.13 -17.47
CA ALA A 121 -26.48 16.29 -17.86
C ALA A 121 -27.81 16.82 -17.29
N GLU A 122 -27.81 17.32 -16.06
CA GLU A 122 -28.96 18.01 -15.47
C GLU A 122 -29.26 19.30 -16.24
N PHE A 123 -28.26 20.11 -16.58
CA PHE A 123 -28.44 21.35 -17.34
C PHE A 123 -28.98 21.10 -18.75
N LYS A 124 -28.44 20.10 -19.47
CA LYS A 124 -28.92 19.68 -20.79
C LYS A 124 -30.34 19.11 -20.78
N LYS A 125 -30.84 18.63 -19.64
CA LYS A 125 -32.23 18.17 -19.50
C LYS A 125 -33.24 19.32 -19.64
N TYR A 126 -32.81 20.56 -19.39
CA TYR A 126 -33.66 21.76 -19.41
C TYR A 126 -33.47 22.64 -20.65
N ILE A 127 -32.56 22.28 -21.56
CA ILE A 127 -32.33 22.98 -22.82
C ILE A 127 -32.78 22.05 -23.95
N PRO A 128 -33.83 22.42 -24.74
CA PRO A 128 -34.31 21.62 -25.87
C PRO A 128 -33.25 21.40 -26.95
#